data_AF-A0A2V7XG67-F1
#
_entry.id   AF-A0A2V7XG67-F1
#
_cell.length_a   1.000
_cell.length_b   1.000
_cell.length_c   1.000
_cell.angle_alpha   90.00
_cell.angle_beta   90.00
_cell.angle_gamma   90.00
#
_symmetry.space_group_name_H-M   'P 1'
#
loop_
_entity.id
_entity.type
_entity.pdbx_description
1 polymer ?
#
loop_
_entity_poly.entity_id
_entity_poly.type
_entity_poly.pdbx_seq_one_letter_code
_entity_poly.pdbx_strand_id
1 'polypeptide(L)'
;MLQVHGKLRRGVTERDVKVVDLFEYPTVSTLAAYLSRTGPVVPELPRRARQDAQTGRFPGAPDLDQFWRNLRDGVESISFFSANELAAAGIPASSYTAPAYVRARGVIEDTDLFDAPFFGYTAREAEIMDPQQRVFLETAWTALETAGYDTMRYPGRIGVYAGTSLNSYVYNLISNPEAVRSLGGLAALIASDKDFLTTRVSYKLNLRGPSVSVQTACSTSLVAVHLACRSLIHGECDIGLAGGVSIGVPQRSGYFYEEEGILSPT
;
A
#
# COMPACT_ATOMS: atom_id res chain seq x y z
N MET A 1 -23.97 3.65 28.51
CA MET A 1 -24.57 4.61 27.55
C MET A 1 -25.71 5.41 28.17
N LEU A 2 -26.78 4.78 28.67
CA LEU A 2 -27.89 5.45 29.36
C LEU A 2 -27.47 6.30 30.58
N GLN A 3 -26.50 5.83 31.38
CA GLN A 3 -25.94 6.60 32.50
C GLN A 3 -25.17 7.86 32.07
N VAL A 4 -24.53 7.83 30.89
CA VAL A 4 -23.77 8.98 30.34
C VAL A 4 -24.74 10.01 29.77
N HIS A 5 -25.74 9.57 29.00
CA HIS A 5 -26.85 10.41 28.53
C HIS A 5 -27.58 11.11 29.69
N GLY A 6 -27.88 10.38 30.77
CA GLY A 6 -28.52 10.94 31.96
C GLY A 6 -27.65 11.90 32.78
N LYS A 7 -26.32 11.86 32.61
CA LYS A 7 -25.40 12.86 33.21
C LYS A 7 -25.28 14.11 32.33
N LEU A 8 -25.23 13.94 31.01
CA LEU A 8 -25.18 15.04 30.03
C LEU A 8 -26.43 15.92 30.10
N ARG A 9 -27.63 15.32 30.18
CA ARG A 9 -28.90 16.06 30.39
C ARG A 9 -28.95 16.88 31.69
N ARG A 10 -28.14 16.53 32.70
CA ARG A 10 -28.12 17.21 34.00
C ARG A 10 -27.01 18.26 34.13
N GLY A 11 -26.00 18.23 33.27
CA GLY A 11 -24.77 19.02 33.44
C GLY A 11 -24.43 20.00 32.32
N VAL A 12 -25.05 19.91 31.14
CA VAL A 12 -24.74 20.79 29.99
C VAL A 12 -26.04 21.47 29.53
N THR A 13 -26.00 22.80 29.50
CA THR A 13 -27.11 23.74 29.33
C THR A 13 -27.80 23.69 27.96
N GLU A 14 -29.12 23.99 27.99
CA GLU A 14 -30.02 24.44 26.91
C GLU A 14 -30.32 23.56 25.68
N ARG A 15 -29.70 22.39 25.49
CA ARG A 15 -30.00 21.52 24.33
C ARG A 15 -30.36 20.08 24.69
N ASP A 16 -31.41 19.57 24.06
CA ASP A 16 -31.85 18.19 24.22
C ASP A 16 -30.98 17.26 23.37
N VAL A 17 -29.98 16.64 24.01
CA VAL A 17 -29.06 15.68 23.38
C VAL A 17 -29.77 14.34 23.23
N LYS A 18 -30.10 13.90 22.02
CA LYS A 18 -30.77 12.61 21.80
C LYS A 18 -29.78 11.45 21.94
N VAL A 19 -30.28 10.25 22.21
CA VAL A 19 -29.44 9.04 22.25
C VAL A 19 -28.80 8.78 20.88
N VAL A 20 -29.48 9.14 19.79
CA VAL A 20 -28.96 9.03 18.42
C VAL A 20 -27.73 9.93 18.21
N ASP A 21 -27.71 11.11 18.81
CA ASP A 21 -26.56 12.03 18.74
C ASP A 21 -25.28 11.41 19.34
N LEU A 22 -25.42 10.51 20.32
CA LEU A 22 -24.28 9.77 20.88
C LEU A 22 -23.71 8.71 19.93
N PHE A 23 -24.50 8.26 18.95
CA PHE A 23 -24.04 7.37 17.89
C PHE A 23 -23.50 8.15 16.68
N GLU A 24 -24.09 9.29 16.36
CA GLU A 24 -23.60 10.17 15.29
C GLU A 24 -22.30 10.89 15.67
N TYR A 25 -22.10 11.20 16.96
CA TYR A 25 -20.91 11.88 17.49
C TYR A 25 -20.27 11.06 18.62
N PRO A 26 -19.63 9.90 18.32
CA PRO A 26 -19.26 8.90 19.32
C PRO A 26 -18.07 9.31 20.21
N THR A 27 -17.37 10.40 19.89
CA THR A 27 -16.24 10.91 20.69
C THR A 27 -16.60 12.17 21.45
N VAL A 28 -15.90 12.42 22.57
CA VAL A 28 -16.09 13.64 23.39
C VAL A 28 -15.85 14.90 22.54
N SER A 29 -14.83 14.90 21.68
CA SER A 29 -14.47 16.03 20.82
C SER A 29 -15.54 16.31 19.76
N THR A 30 -16.06 15.27 19.08
CA THR A 30 -17.12 15.42 18.07
C THR A 30 -18.44 15.85 18.70
N LEU A 31 -18.75 15.34 19.89
CA LEU A 31 -19.97 15.71 20.63
C LEU A 31 -19.88 17.15 21.14
N ALA A 32 -18.73 17.58 21.68
CA ALA A 32 -18.52 18.97 22.11
C ALA A 32 -18.63 19.95 20.94
N ALA A 33 -18.08 19.61 19.77
CA ALA A 33 -18.22 20.42 18.55
C ALA A 33 -19.68 20.51 18.06
N TYR A 34 -20.43 19.40 18.12
CA TYR A 34 -21.86 19.37 17.79
C TYR A 34 -22.70 20.26 18.71
N LEU A 35 -22.51 20.13 20.03
CA LEU A 35 -23.24 20.92 21.03
C LEU A 35 -22.96 22.42 20.91
N SER A 36 -21.80 22.80 20.39
CA SER A 36 -21.37 24.19 20.24
C SER A 36 -21.91 24.90 18.98
N ARG A 37 -22.61 24.21 18.05
CA ARG A 37 -23.03 24.78 16.75
C ARG A 37 -24.52 25.15 16.69
N THR A 38 -24.90 26.37 16.32
CA THR A 38 -26.29 26.80 16.11
C THR A 38 -26.80 26.48 14.70
N GLY A 39 -27.54 25.38 14.51
CA GLY A 39 -28.30 25.08 13.27
C GLY A 39 -28.33 23.60 12.87
N PRO A 40 -29.27 23.17 12.01
CA PRO A 40 -29.39 21.79 11.55
C PRO A 40 -28.15 21.38 10.72
N VAL A 41 -27.59 20.22 11.03
CA VAL A 41 -26.38 19.67 10.41
C VAL A 41 -26.77 18.66 9.35
N VAL A 42 -26.63 19.02 8.07
CA VAL A 42 -26.27 18.01 7.07
C VAL A 42 -24.81 17.65 7.36
N PRO A 43 -24.40 16.37 7.40
CA PRO A 43 -22.99 16.02 7.53
C PRO A 43 -22.25 16.56 6.32
N GLU A 44 -21.69 17.77 6.47
CA GLU A 44 -20.80 18.32 5.47
C GLU A 44 -19.49 17.58 5.65
N LEU A 45 -19.24 16.60 4.76
CA LEU A 45 -17.90 16.07 4.56
C LEU A 45 -16.96 17.27 4.46
N PRO A 46 -15.92 17.38 5.28
CA PRO A 46 -15.09 18.58 5.31
C PRO A 46 -14.54 18.85 3.90
N ARG A 47 -15.08 19.90 3.26
CA ARG A 47 -14.61 20.42 1.97
C ARG A 47 -13.32 21.21 2.18
N ARG A 48 -12.31 20.59 2.79
CA ARG A 48 -10.93 21.06 2.58
C ARG A 48 -10.52 20.50 1.22
N ALA A 49 -9.94 21.34 0.38
CA ALA A 49 -9.34 20.93 -0.88
C ALA A 49 -8.48 19.69 -0.61
N ARG A 50 -8.97 18.50 -0.96
CA ARG A 50 -8.19 17.28 -0.87
C ARG A 50 -7.13 17.42 -1.94
N GLN A 51 -5.88 17.55 -1.54
CA GLN A 51 -4.78 17.24 -2.44
C GLN A 51 -4.77 15.72 -2.56
N ASP A 52 -5.63 15.21 -3.44
CA ASP A 52 -5.64 13.82 -3.85
C ASP A 52 -4.48 13.66 -4.84
N ALA A 53 -3.31 13.28 -4.33
CA ALA A 53 -2.21 12.84 -5.17
C ALA A 53 -2.30 11.33 -5.38
N GLN A 54 -2.11 10.91 -6.62
CA GLN A 54 -2.00 9.52 -7.00
C GLN A 54 -0.65 9.31 -7.69
N THR A 55 -0.06 8.15 -7.48
CA THR A 55 1.16 7.72 -8.16
C THR A 55 1.13 6.20 -8.25
N GLY A 56 1.83 5.65 -9.24
CA GLY A 56 1.89 4.21 -9.45
C GLY A 56 2.82 3.86 -10.60
N ARG A 57 3.36 2.64 -10.52
CA ARG A 57 4.17 1.99 -11.56
C ARG A 57 3.42 0.77 -12.05
N PHE A 58 3.35 0.61 -13.37
CA PHE A 58 2.60 -0.44 -14.03
C PHE A 58 3.44 -1.05 -15.16
N PRO A 59 3.10 -2.25 -15.64
CA PRO A 59 3.71 -2.78 -16.85
C PRO A 59 3.63 -1.79 -18.00
N GLY A 60 4.75 -1.53 -18.67
CA GLY A 60 4.84 -0.57 -19.78
C GLY A 60 4.59 0.90 -19.40
N ALA A 61 4.48 1.25 -18.12
CA ALA A 61 4.21 2.61 -17.67
C ALA A 61 4.90 2.92 -16.31
N PRO A 62 5.97 3.73 -16.31
CA PRO A 62 6.67 4.08 -15.06
C PRO A 62 5.89 5.07 -14.19
N ASP A 63 4.86 5.73 -14.73
CA ASP A 63 4.04 6.72 -14.05
C ASP A 63 2.59 6.74 -14.58
N LEU A 64 1.74 7.55 -13.95
CA LEU A 64 0.32 7.68 -14.31
C LEU A 64 0.10 8.35 -15.67
N ASP A 65 1.01 9.21 -16.13
CA ASP A 65 0.89 9.89 -17.41
C ASP A 65 1.12 8.91 -18.58
N GLN A 66 2.13 8.05 -18.47
CA GLN A 66 2.33 6.95 -19.41
C GLN A 66 1.22 5.91 -19.30
N PHE A 67 0.75 5.59 -18.09
CA PHE A 67 -0.36 4.66 -17.89
C PHE A 67 -1.63 5.16 -18.60
N TRP A 68 -1.97 6.44 -18.43
CA TRP A 68 -3.11 7.06 -19.10
C TRP A 68 -2.96 7.04 -20.62
N ARG A 69 -1.78 7.34 -21.16
CA ARG A 69 -1.51 7.24 -22.61
C ARG A 69 -1.68 5.80 -23.11
N ASN A 70 -1.16 4.82 -22.39
CA ASN A 70 -1.31 3.40 -22.74
C ASN A 70 -2.79 3.00 -22.80
N LEU A 71 -3.59 3.40 -21.82
CA LEU A 71 -5.04 3.14 -21.80
C LEU A 71 -5.76 3.81 -22.97
N ARG A 72 -5.49 5.10 -23.20
CA ARG A 72 -6.09 5.88 -24.29
C ARG A 72 -5.77 5.29 -25.67
N ASP A 73 -4.53 4.85 -25.85
CA ASP A 73 -4.01 4.38 -27.13
C ASP A 73 -4.18 2.86 -27.32
N GLY A 74 -4.74 2.14 -26.34
CA GLY A 74 -5.01 0.70 -26.42
C GLY A 74 -3.75 -0.18 -26.39
N VAL A 75 -2.72 0.23 -25.67
CA VAL A 75 -1.41 -0.44 -25.64
C VAL A 75 -1.45 -1.69 -24.77
N GLU A 76 -1.13 -2.86 -25.35
CA GLU A 76 -0.85 -4.09 -24.60
C GLU A 76 0.49 -3.97 -23.86
N SER A 77 0.47 -4.14 -22.54
CA SER A 77 1.66 -4.02 -21.68
C SER A 77 2.14 -5.36 -21.09
N ILE A 78 1.60 -6.48 -21.61
CA ILE A 78 2.11 -7.81 -21.29
C ILE A 78 3.38 -8.05 -22.09
N SER A 79 4.43 -8.51 -21.41
CA SER A 79 5.69 -8.89 -22.05
C SER A 79 5.65 -10.37 -22.42
N PHE A 80 6.13 -10.70 -23.61
CA PHE A 80 6.30 -12.07 -24.08
C PHE A 80 7.79 -12.39 -24.23
N PHE A 81 8.23 -13.49 -23.64
CA PHE A 81 9.65 -13.80 -23.51
C PHE A 81 10.11 -14.88 -24.50
N SER A 82 11.27 -14.64 -25.10
CA SER A 82 12.02 -15.64 -25.84
C SER A 82 12.63 -16.71 -24.91
N ALA A 83 13.00 -17.86 -25.48
CA ALA A 83 13.69 -18.91 -24.73
C ALA A 83 15.02 -18.42 -24.14
N ASN A 84 15.74 -17.54 -24.87
CA ASN A 84 17.00 -16.96 -24.42
C ASN A 84 16.81 -16.05 -23.20
N GLU A 85 15.75 -15.23 -23.19
CA GLU A 85 15.43 -14.37 -22.04
C GLU A 85 15.06 -15.18 -20.80
N LEU A 86 14.26 -16.24 -20.98
CA LEU A 86 13.88 -17.14 -19.88
C LEU A 86 15.08 -17.91 -19.33
N ALA A 87 15.96 -18.41 -20.22
CA ALA A 87 17.19 -19.07 -19.81
C ALA A 87 18.12 -18.11 -19.04
N ALA A 88 18.28 -16.88 -19.53
CA ALA A 88 19.06 -15.84 -18.85
C ALA A 88 18.46 -15.46 -17.48
N ALA A 89 17.14 -15.54 -17.33
CA ALA A 89 16.44 -15.34 -16.06
C ALA A 89 16.49 -16.56 -15.12
N GLY A 90 17.22 -17.62 -15.47
CA GLY A 90 17.38 -18.82 -14.65
C GLY A 90 16.19 -19.79 -14.70
N ILE A 91 15.26 -19.61 -15.64
CA ILE A 91 14.14 -20.54 -15.82
C ILE A 91 14.66 -21.82 -16.49
N PRO A 92 14.39 -23.02 -15.94
CA PRO A 92 14.86 -24.27 -16.54
C PRO A 92 14.30 -24.49 -17.94
N ALA A 93 15.13 -25.03 -18.84
CA ALA A 93 14.72 -25.36 -20.20
C ALA A 93 13.52 -26.32 -20.24
N SER A 94 13.46 -27.27 -19.30
CA SER A 94 12.31 -28.18 -19.16
C SER A 94 10.99 -27.46 -18.87
N SER A 95 11.04 -26.28 -18.23
CA SER A 95 9.84 -25.49 -17.96
C SER A 95 9.37 -24.77 -19.20
N TYR A 96 10.20 -23.90 -19.80
CA TYR A 96 9.73 -23.05 -20.90
C TYR A 96 9.57 -23.78 -22.24
N THR A 97 10.07 -25.01 -22.37
CA THR A 97 9.81 -25.87 -23.54
C THR A 97 8.55 -26.72 -23.39
N ALA A 98 7.95 -26.77 -22.20
CA ALA A 98 6.71 -27.50 -21.98
C ALA A 98 5.56 -26.85 -22.77
N PRO A 99 4.68 -27.63 -23.44
CA PRO A 99 3.58 -27.10 -24.23
C PRO A 99 2.60 -26.22 -23.44
N ALA A 100 2.42 -26.50 -22.15
CA ALA A 100 1.54 -25.75 -21.27
C ALA A 100 2.19 -24.48 -20.68
N TYR A 101 3.45 -24.18 -20.99
CA TYR A 101 4.14 -23.03 -20.43
C TYR A 101 3.89 -21.77 -21.26
N VAL A 102 3.14 -20.83 -20.69
CA VAL A 102 2.85 -19.53 -21.29
C VAL A 102 3.96 -18.55 -20.92
N ARG A 103 4.65 -18.03 -21.92
CA ARG A 103 5.83 -17.16 -21.75
C ARG A 103 5.44 -15.68 -21.64
N ALA A 104 4.40 -15.37 -20.88
CA ALA A 104 3.82 -14.03 -20.81
C ALA A 104 3.71 -13.54 -19.36
N ARG A 105 4.07 -12.27 -19.12
CA ARG A 105 3.90 -11.62 -17.81
C ARG A 105 3.94 -10.10 -17.92
N GLY A 106 3.22 -9.40 -17.04
CA GLY A 106 3.43 -7.97 -16.83
C GLY A 106 4.72 -7.72 -16.04
N VAL A 107 5.61 -6.90 -16.58
CA VAL A 107 6.91 -6.57 -15.99
C VAL A 107 6.94 -5.10 -15.58
N ILE A 108 7.35 -4.83 -14.35
CA ILE A 108 7.67 -3.48 -13.89
C ILE A 108 9.18 -3.29 -14.05
N GLU A 109 9.59 -2.28 -14.81
CA GLU A 109 11.01 -1.95 -14.97
C GLU A 109 11.63 -1.47 -13.64
N ASP A 110 12.94 -1.63 -13.48
CA ASP A 110 13.72 -1.06 -12.37
C ASP A 110 13.24 -1.44 -10.95
N THR A 111 12.75 -2.67 -10.75
CA THR A 111 12.35 -3.14 -9.40
C THR A 111 13.52 -3.59 -8.53
N ASP A 112 14.68 -3.82 -9.14
CA ASP A 112 15.94 -4.15 -8.48
C ASP A 112 16.70 -2.90 -8.02
N LEU A 113 16.45 -1.74 -8.64
CA LEU A 113 16.98 -0.45 -8.23
C LEU A 113 16.25 0.10 -7.01
N PHE A 114 16.99 0.78 -6.13
CA PHE A 114 16.46 1.44 -4.93
C PHE A 114 17.47 2.46 -4.38
N ASP A 115 17.01 3.67 -4.06
CA ASP A 115 17.86 4.70 -3.44
C ASP A 115 18.03 4.45 -1.93
N ALA A 116 18.89 3.47 -1.61
CA ALA A 116 19.12 3.05 -0.22
C ALA A 116 19.63 4.20 0.68
N PRO A 117 20.64 5.01 0.28
CA PRO A 117 21.12 6.12 1.11
C PRO A 117 20.05 7.16 1.41
N PHE A 118 19.17 7.48 0.44
CA PHE A 118 18.08 8.44 0.65
C PHE A 118 17.15 8.01 1.78
N PHE A 119 16.81 6.71 1.84
CA PHE A 119 15.99 6.16 2.93
C PHE A 119 16.79 5.72 4.15
N GLY A 120 18.09 6.00 4.22
CA GLY A 120 18.96 5.63 5.33
C GLY A 120 19.09 4.11 5.51
N TYR A 121 19.29 3.40 4.40
CA TYR A 121 19.66 1.98 4.37
C TYR A 121 21.07 1.82 3.82
N THR A 122 21.77 0.82 4.33
CA THR A 122 23.00 0.32 3.70
C THR A 122 22.66 -0.49 2.45
N ALA A 123 23.63 -0.62 1.53
CA ALA A 123 23.46 -1.48 0.36
C ALA A 123 23.10 -2.92 0.73
N ARG A 124 23.66 -3.43 1.84
CA ARG A 124 23.43 -4.79 2.32
C ARG A 124 22.02 -4.99 2.87
N GLU A 125 21.49 -4.02 3.60
CA GLU A 125 20.09 -4.06 4.05
C GLU A 125 19.13 -4.01 2.85
N ALA A 126 19.39 -3.12 1.88
CA ALA A 126 18.57 -3.00 0.68
C ALA A 126 18.58 -4.27 -0.19
N GLU A 127 19.71 -4.97 -0.26
CA GLU A 127 19.87 -6.22 -1.02
C GLU A 127 18.91 -7.31 -0.53
N ILE A 128 18.69 -7.42 0.79
CA ILE A 128 17.80 -8.45 1.35
C ILE A 128 16.33 -8.02 1.41
N MET A 129 16.02 -6.75 1.12
CA MET A 129 14.65 -6.23 1.15
C MET A 129 13.86 -6.72 -0.05
N ASP A 130 12.67 -7.24 0.23
CA ASP A 130 11.66 -7.53 -0.80
C ASP A 130 11.48 -6.29 -1.70
N PRO A 131 11.67 -6.41 -3.04
CA PRO A 131 11.39 -5.36 -4.00
C PRO A 131 10.04 -4.67 -3.79
N GLN A 132 9.01 -5.42 -3.35
CA GLN A 132 7.70 -4.86 -3.04
C GLN A 132 7.76 -3.79 -1.95
N GLN A 133 8.55 -4.01 -0.90
CA GLN A 133 8.71 -3.03 0.18
C GLN A 133 9.53 -1.81 -0.24
N ARG A 134 10.52 -2.00 -1.12
CA ARG A 134 11.35 -0.91 -1.68
C ARG A 134 10.52 0.01 -2.58
N VAL A 135 9.85 -0.57 -3.58
CA VAL A 135 9.00 0.17 -4.51
C VAL A 135 7.85 0.85 -3.80
N PHE A 136 7.21 0.20 -2.82
CA PHE A 136 6.14 0.82 -2.06
C PHE A 136 6.61 2.02 -1.23
N LEU A 137 7.81 1.96 -0.65
CA LEU A 137 8.40 3.07 0.11
C LEU A 137 8.69 4.29 -0.79
N GLU A 138 9.29 4.07 -1.96
CA GLU A 138 9.52 5.12 -2.97
C GLU A 138 8.21 5.74 -3.47
N THR A 139 7.23 4.88 -3.74
CA THR A 139 5.91 5.31 -4.23
C THR A 139 5.18 6.12 -3.16
N ALA A 140 5.26 5.70 -1.89
CA ALA A 140 4.65 6.42 -0.77
C ALA A 140 5.30 7.79 -0.55
N TRP A 141 6.63 7.88 -0.65
CA TRP A 141 7.35 9.16 -0.63
C TRP A 141 6.86 10.07 -1.75
N THR A 142 6.87 9.57 -2.99
CA THR A 142 6.48 10.32 -4.19
C THR A 142 5.02 10.81 -4.08
N ALA A 143 4.12 9.99 -3.54
CA ALA A 143 2.72 10.37 -3.31
C ALA A 143 2.59 11.57 -2.39
N LEU A 144 3.30 11.54 -1.25
CA LEU A 144 3.27 12.61 -0.25
C LEU A 144 3.94 13.89 -0.77
N GLU A 145 5.04 13.76 -1.48
CA GLU A 145 5.73 14.88 -2.13
C GLU A 145 4.85 15.52 -3.22
N THR A 146 4.21 14.71 -4.07
CA THR A 146 3.29 15.19 -5.12
C THR A 146 2.07 15.88 -4.51
N ALA A 147 1.59 15.40 -3.36
CA ALA A 147 0.54 16.08 -2.60
C ALA A 147 1.00 17.36 -1.91
N GLY A 148 2.31 17.65 -1.87
CA GLY A 148 2.89 18.84 -1.26
C GLY A 148 3.04 18.75 0.26
N TYR A 149 3.12 17.54 0.83
CA TYR A 149 3.26 17.33 2.27
C TYR A 149 4.70 17.01 2.69
N ASP A 150 5.30 17.91 3.47
CA ASP A 150 6.55 17.63 4.21
C ASP A 150 6.22 16.81 5.48
N THR A 151 6.55 15.52 5.46
CA THR A 151 6.23 14.59 6.55
C THR A 151 6.97 14.88 7.85
N MET A 152 8.09 15.61 7.80
CA MET A 152 8.85 15.99 8.98
C MET A 152 8.27 17.21 9.70
N ARG A 153 7.51 18.05 8.97
CA ARG A 153 6.90 19.28 9.50
C ARG A 153 5.39 19.19 9.68
N TYR A 154 4.74 18.22 9.05
CA TYR A 154 3.29 18.08 9.14
C TYR A 154 2.86 17.77 10.59
N PRO A 155 2.04 18.62 11.23
CA PRO A 155 1.67 18.45 12.63
C PRO A 155 0.55 17.41 12.85
N GLY A 156 -0.13 17.01 11.78
CA GLY A 156 -1.23 16.04 11.83
C GLY A 156 -0.76 14.59 11.75
N ARG A 157 -1.72 13.68 11.78
CA ARG A 157 -1.51 12.23 11.69
C ARG A 157 -1.70 11.77 10.25
N ILE A 158 -0.65 11.16 9.70
CA ILE A 158 -0.70 10.48 8.40
C ILE A 158 -0.82 8.97 8.66
N GLY A 159 -1.94 8.38 8.29
CA GLY A 159 -2.16 6.94 8.36
C GLY A 159 -1.71 6.22 7.08
N VAL A 160 -1.30 4.97 7.19
CA VAL A 160 -0.82 4.13 6.08
C VAL A 160 -1.61 2.83 6.07
N TYR A 161 -2.23 2.51 4.93
CA TYR A 161 -3.06 1.33 4.73
C TYR A 161 -2.63 0.70 3.42
N ALA A 162 -2.04 -0.49 3.45
CA ALA A 162 -1.63 -1.14 2.22
C ALA A 162 -1.50 -2.64 2.38
N GLY A 163 -1.36 -3.32 1.25
CA GLY A 163 -1.00 -4.71 1.22
C GLY A 163 -0.08 -5.04 0.07
N THR A 164 0.42 -6.26 0.11
CA THR A 164 1.40 -6.77 -0.84
C THR A 164 1.02 -8.18 -1.27
N SER A 165 1.35 -8.54 -2.51
CA SER A 165 1.25 -9.93 -2.96
C SER A 165 2.31 -10.83 -2.29
N LEU A 166 2.23 -12.13 -2.55
CA LEU A 166 3.17 -13.12 -2.02
C LEU A 166 4.62 -12.69 -2.30
N ASN A 167 5.45 -12.69 -1.25
CA ASN A 167 6.87 -12.43 -1.38
C ASN A 167 7.59 -13.65 -1.98
N SER A 168 7.76 -13.64 -3.29
CA SER A 168 8.60 -14.61 -4.02
C SER A 168 10.11 -14.39 -3.85
N TYR A 169 10.54 -13.19 -3.43
CA TYR A 169 11.95 -12.88 -3.20
C TYR A 169 12.55 -13.68 -2.04
N VAL A 170 11.71 -14.15 -1.11
CA VAL A 170 12.14 -15.01 0.00
C VAL A 170 12.86 -16.29 -0.48
N TYR A 171 12.49 -16.83 -1.65
CA TYR A 171 13.15 -18.01 -2.20
C TYR A 171 14.61 -17.72 -2.56
N ASN A 172 14.91 -16.51 -3.08
CA ASN A 172 16.29 -16.09 -3.35
C ASN A 172 17.11 -15.98 -2.05
N LEU A 173 16.50 -15.48 -0.98
CA LEU A 173 17.14 -15.37 0.34
C LEU A 173 17.44 -16.74 0.95
N ILE A 174 16.50 -17.69 0.83
CA ILE A 174 16.68 -19.07 1.31
C ILE A 174 17.80 -19.76 0.53
N SER A 175 17.87 -19.55 -0.79
CA SER A 175 18.94 -20.08 -1.63
C SER A 175 20.31 -19.42 -1.41
N ASN A 176 20.37 -18.27 -0.71
CA ASN A 176 21.60 -17.59 -0.34
C ASN A 176 21.69 -17.33 1.18
N PRO A 177 21.98 -18.37 2.01
CA PRO A 177 21.99 -18.23 3.46
C PRO A 177 23.03 -17.24 4.00
N GLU A 178 24.08 -16.97 3.24
CA GLU A 178 25.13 -16.02 3.62
C GLU A 178 24.63 -14.56 3.59
N ALA A 179 23.76 -14.24 2.64
CA ALA A 179 23.06 -12.95 2.58
C ALA A 179 22.35 -12.65 3.90
N VAL A 180 21.60 -13.62 4.42
CA VAL A 180 20.82 -13.51 5.66
C VAL A 180 21.70 -13.55 6.92
N ARG A 181 22.68 -14.46 6.99
CA ARG A 181 23.54 -14.62 8.18
C ARG A 181 24.29 -13.35 8.55
N SER A 182 24.69 -12.56 7.56
CA SER A 182 25.46 -11.32 7.78
C SER A 182 24.69 -10.20 8.50
N LEU A 183 23.35 -10.19 8.42
CA LEU A 183 22.48 -9.18 9.04
C LEU A 183 21.67 -9.72 10.23
N GLY A 184 21.56 -11.05 10.35
CA GLY A 184 20.81 -11.73 11.39
C GLY A 184 19.35 -12.01 11.00
N GLY A 185 18.76 -13.02 11.65
CA GLY A 185 17.42 -13.52 11.29
C GLY A 185 16.30 -12.49 11.45
N LEU A 186 16.41 -11.59 12.43
CA LEU A 186 15.41 -10.53 12.64
C LEU A 186 15.41 -9.51 11.50
N ALA A 187 16.58 -9.12 11.00
CA ALA A 187 16.68 -8.19 9.88
C ALA A 187 16.06 -8.79 8.61
N ALA A 188 16.30 -10.07 8.34
CA ALA A 188 15.68 -10.78 7.22
C ALA A 188 14.16 -10.93 7.34
N LEU A 189 13.65 -11.19 8.56
CA LEU A 189 12.22 -11.20 8.83
C LEU A 189 11.60 -9.84 8.52
N ILE A 190 12.17 -8.77 9.05
CA ILE A 190 11.69 -7.40 8.81
C ILE A 190 11.72 -7.09 7.31
N ALA A 191 12.83 -7.41 6.64
CA ALA A 191 13.06 -7.15 5.22
C ALA A 191 12.05 -7.84 4.27
N SER A 192 11.44 -8.94 4.70
CA SER A 192 10.68 -9.85 3.84
C SER A 192 9.21 -10.00 4.22
N ASP A 193 8.85 -9.85 5.49
CA ASP A 193 7.49 -10.12 5.94
C ASP A 193 6.54 -8.96 5.57
N LYS A 194 5.36 -9.34 5.08
CA LYS A 194 4.30 -8.42 4.64
C LYS A 194 3.82 -7.48 5.75
N ASP A 195 3.95 -7.89 7.01
CA ASP A 195 3.49 -7.11 8.16
C ASP A 195 4.30 -5.81 8.32
N PHE A 196 5.53 -5.77 7.79
CA PHE A 196 6.39 -4.59 7.84
C PHE A 196 6.19 -3.59 6.69
N LEU A 197 5.33 -3.90 5.71
CA LEU A 197 5.11 -3.03 4.54
C LEU A 197 4.72 -1.60 4.96
N THR A 198 3.66 -1.45 5.76
CA THR A 198 3.17 -0.13 6.16
C THR A 198 3.99 0.49 7.28
N THR A 199 4.43 -0.33 8.25
CA THR A 199 5.15 0.15 9.43
C THR A 199 6.55 0.66 9.06
N ARG A 200 7.19 0.08 8.03
CA ARG A 200 8.42 0.61 7.45
C ARG A 200 8.23 2.00 6.87
N VAL A 201 7.15 2.22 6.09
CA VAL A 201 6.83 3.55 5.55
C VAL A 201 6.58 4.54 6.68
N SER A 202 5.78 4.15 7.68
CA SER A 202 5.53 5.01 8.85
C SER A 202 6.82 5.36 9.58
N TYR A 203 7.71 4.40 9.79
CA TYR A 203 8.99 4.63 10.46
C TYR A 203 9.91 5.54 9.65
N LYS A 204 10.15 5.22 8.39
CA LYS A 204 11.10 5.95 7.54
C LYS A 204 10.63 7.36 7.19
N LEU A 205 9.32 7.58 7.07
CA LEU A 205 8.76 8.88 6.73
C LEU A 205 8.23 9.64 7.95
N ASN A 206 8.44 9.15 9.18
CA ASN A 206 7.96 9.76 10.44
C ASN A 206 6.43 9.98 10.46
N LEU A 207 5.65 9.02 9.95
CA LEU A 207 4.19 9.07 9.93
C LEU A 207 3.61 8.52 11.23
N ARG A 208 2.75 9.30 11.88
CA ARG A 208 2.26 9.04 13.26
C ARG A 208 0.78 8.65 13.35
N GLY A 209 0.13 8.39 12.21
CA GLY A 209 -1.22 7.84 12.17
C GLY A 209 -1.24 6.31 12.26
N PRO A 210 -2.42 5.68 12.11
CA PRO A 210 -2.53 4.22 12.06
C PRO A 210 -1.69 3.64 10.92
N SER A 211 -1.07 2.48 11.12
CA SER A 211 -0.28 1.78 10.11
C SER A 211 -0.76 0.34 10.02
N VAL A 212 -1.44 -0.01 8.93
CA VAL A 212 -2.19 -1.27 8.81
C VAL A 212 -1.85 -1.99 7.52
N SER A 213 -1.12 -3.10 7.66
CA SER A 213 -0.95 -4.09 6.60
C SER A 213 -2.21 -4.93 6.47
N VAL A 214 -2.94 -4.78 5.35
CA VAL A 214 -4.19 -5.50 5.07
C VAL A 214 -3.99 -6.51 3.94
N GLN A 215 -4.68 -7.65 4.02
CA GLN A 215 -4.56 -8.74 3.05
C GLN A 215 -5.91 -9.40 2.82
N THR A 216 -6.46 -9.23 1.61
CA THR A 216 -7.74 -9.80 1.18
C THR A 216 -7.66 -10.35 -0.26
N ALA A 217 -6.49 -10.87 -0.65
CA ALA A 217 -6.17 -11.33 -2.00
C ALA A 217 -6.35 -10.21 -3.05
N CYS A 218 -7.07 -10.46 -4.16
CA CYS A 218 -7.20 -9.51 -5.27
C CYS A 218 -7.90 -8.19 -4.89
N SER A 219 -8.64 -8.14 -3.78
CA SER A 219 -9.33 -6.93 -3.31
C SER A 219 -8.49 -6.05 -2.37
N THR A 220 -7.26 -6.47 -2.05
CA THR A 220 -6.42 -5.89 -1.00
C THR A 220 -6.27 -4.38 -1.09
N SER A 221 -5.92 -3.84 -2.26
CA SER A 221 -5.70 -2.39 -2.43
C SER A 221 -6.99 -1.59 -2.26
N LEU A 222 -8.13 -2.11 -2.72
CA LEU A 222 -9.43 -1.45 -2.54
C LEU A 222 -9.89 -1.50 -1.08
N VAL A 223 -9.65 -2.60 -0.38
CA VAL A 223 -9.91 -2.69 1.07
C VAL A 223 -9.01 -1.72 1.85
N ALA A 224 -7.75 -1.54 1.43
CA ALA A 224 -6.86 -0.55 2.02
C ALA A 224 -7.41 0.88 1.87
N VAL A 225 -7.91 1.24 0.69
CA VAL A 225 -8.59 2.52 0.44
C VAL A 225 -9.83 2.66 1.32
N HIS A 226 -10.65 1.60 1.44
CA HIS A 226 -11.81 1.60 2.33
C HIS A 226 -11.41 1.91 3.79
N LEU A 227 -10.37 1.26 4.31
CA LEU A 227 -9.89 1.49 5.67
C LEU A 227 -9.37 2.93 5.86
N ALA A 228 -8.60 3.45 4.91
CA ALA A 228 -8.12 4.83 4.96
C ALA A 228 -9.28 5.84 4.98
N CYS A 229 -10.30 5.64 4.13
CA CYS A 229 -11.51 6.45 4.14
C CYS A 229 -12.23 6.40 5.49
N ARG A 230 -12.36 5.21 6.10
CA ARG A 230 -12.99 5.04 7.42
C ARG A 230 -12.21 5.79 8.51
N SER A 231 -10.89 5.67 8.52
CA SER A 231 -10.04 6.37 9.49
C SER A 231 -10.09 7.90 9.33
N LEU A 232 -10.17 8.41 8.10
CA LEU A 232 -10.39 9.84 7.84
C LEU A 232 -11.76 10.31 8.36
N ILE A 233 -12.83 9.54 8.08
CA ILE A 233 -14.19 9.86 8.54
C ILE A 233 -14.28 9.87 10.08
N HIS A 234 -13.60 8.94 10.74
CA HIS A 234 -13.58 8.84 12.20
C HIS A 234 -12.55 9.77 12.87
N GLY A 235 -11.76 10.53 12.10
CA GLY A 235 -10.74 11.41 12.65
C GLY A 235 -9.58 10.66 13.33
N GLU A 236 -9.27 9.45 12.90
CA GLU A 236 -8.10 8.68 13.35
C GLU A 236 -6.81 9.18 12.68
N CYS A 237 -6.93 9.73 11.47
CA CYS A 237 -5.87 10.43 10.74
C CYS A 237 -6.42 11.66 10.00
N ASP A 238 -5.53 12.57 9.64
CA ASP A 238 -5.80 13.77 8.86
C ASP A 238 -5.50 13.55 7.37
N ILE A 239 -4.56 12.64 7.07
CA ILE A 239 -4.18 12.17 5.74
C ILE A 239 -4.16 10.64 5.77
N GLY A 240 -4.71 9.99 4.75
CA GLY A 240 -4.68 8.54 4.59
C GLY A 240 -3.93 8.15 3.32
N LEU A 241 -2.75 7.55 3.47
CA LEU A 241 -2.01 6.91 2.38
C LEU A 241 -2.53 5.50 2.20
N ALA A 242 -3.07 5.19 1.02
CA ALA A 242 -3.68 3.91 0.71
C ALA A 242 -3.17 3.33 -0.60
N GLY A 243 -2.95 2.01 -0.67
CA GLY A 243 -2.54 1.37 -1.92
C GLY A 243 -2.22 -0.11 -1.79
N GLY A 244 -1.44 -0.62 -2.74
CA GLY A 244 -0.89 -1.97 -2.70
C GLY A 244 0.22 -2.16 -3.71
N VAL A 245 0.98 -3.23 -3.55
CA VAL A 245 2.11 -3.58 -4.42
C VAL A 245 2.05 -5.06 -4.81
N SER A 246 2.38 -5.37 -6.06
CA SER A 246 2.52 -6.74 -6.51
C SER A 246 3.69 -6.86 -7.47
N ILE A 247 4.78 -7.44 -6.98
CA ILE A 247 5.99 -7.71 -7.75
C ILE A 247 6.42 -9.12 -7.40
N GLY A 248 6.51 -9.99 -8.41
CA GLY A 248 7.05 -11.33 -8.23
C GLY A 248 8.34 -11.51 -9.01
N VAL A 249 9.34 -12.10 -8.37
CA VAL A 249 10.65 -12.38 -8.97
C VAL A 249 10.82 -13.89 -9.22
N PRO A 250 11.59 -14.28 -10.25
CA PRO A 250 12.11 -13.43 -11.32
C PRO A 250 10.97 -12.85 -12.17
N GLN A 251 11.05 -11.56 -12.55
CA GLN A 251 10.01 -10.91 -13.34
C GLN A 251 9.95 -11.43 -14.78
N ARG A 252 11.11 -11.79 -15.35
CA ARG A 252 11.21 -12.44 -16.67
C ARG A 252 10.91 -13.93 -16.53
N SER A 253 9.65 -14.23 -16.27
CA SER A 253 9.13 -15.59 -16.15
C SER A 253 7.72 -15.66 -16.70
N GLY A 254 7.35 -16.83 -17.19
CA GLY A 254 5.98 -17.17 -17.55
C GLY A 254 5.27 -17.95 -16.44
N TYR A 255 4.24 -18.68 -16.82
CA TYR A 255 3.46 -19.53 -15.93
C TYR A 255 3.03 -20.81 -16.67
N PHE A 256 2.67 -21.84 -15.91
CA PHE A 256 2.04 -23.04 -16.48
C PHE A 256 0.54 -22.84 -16.55
N TYR A 257 -0.04 -23.05 -17.72
CA TYR A 257 -1.48 -23.11 -17.91
C TYR A 257 -2.03 -24.41 -17.33
N GLU A 258 -3.15 -24.29 -16.63
CA GLU A 258 -3.93 -25.40 -16.07
C GLU A 258 -5.39 -25.18 -16.47
N GLU A 259 -6.08 -26.22 -16.97
CA GLU A 259 -7.43 -26.09 -17.55
C GLU A 259 -8.47 -25.56 -16.56
N GLU A 260 -8.35 -25.91 -15.28
CA GLU A 260 -9.20 -25.43 -14.19
C GLU A 260 -8.55 -24.26 -13.40
N GLY A 261 -7.44 -23.74 -13.90
CA GLY A 261 -6.72 -22.61 -13.32
C GLY A 261 -7.35 -21.25 -13.66
N ILE A 262 -6.91 -20.21 -12.95
CA ILE A 262 -7.38 -18.84 -13.17
C ILE A 262 -6.61 -18.10 -14.28
N LEU A 263 -5.51 -18.68 -14.76
CA LEU A 263 -4.60 -18.05 -15.72
C LEU A 263 -4.93 -18.48 -17.15
N SER A 264 -4.73 -17.55 -18.09
CA SER A 264 -5.01 -17.70 -19.51
C SER A 264 -4.14 -18.81 -20.17
N PRO A 265 -4.60 -19.50 -21.23
CA PRO A 265 -3.73 -20.40 -21.99
C PRO A 265 -2.74 -19.67 -22.92
N THR A 266 -2.84 -18.34 -23.02
CA THR A 266 -2.03 -17.47 -23.90
C THR A 266 -1.46 -16.28 -23.17
#